data_AF-A0A3B3UHL7-F1
#
_entry.id   AF-A0A3B3UHL7-F1
#
_cell.length_a   1.000
_cell.length_b   1.000
_cell.length_c   1.000
_cell.angle_alpha   90.00
_cell.angle_beta   90.00
_cell.angle_gamma   90.00
#
_symmetry.space_group_name_H-M   'P 1'
#
loop_
_entity.id
_entity.type
_entity.pdbx_description
1 polymer ?
#
loop_
_entity_poly.entity_id
_entity_poly.type
_entity_poly.pdbx_seq_one_letter_code
_entity_poly.pdbx_strand_id
1 'polypeptide(L)'
;LSATSPEAEQIASNLAIEEEDEDRNLNYNPPAQKSLQEIQEMDKDDESLVKYKQTLLASLRKPPNVRVTRLILLCDDAPEPITMDLTGTPVLLIFSSLGWNVVVVFFGSMI
;
A
#
# COMPACT_ATOMS: atom_id res chain seq x y z
N LEU A 1 32.80 22.03 24.29
CA LEU A 1 31.61 22.67 23.71
C LEU A 1 31.10 21.73 22.61
N SER A 2 29.99 21.04 22.87
CA SER A 2 29.39 20.09 21.91
C SER A 2 28.63 20.90 20.86
N ALA A 3 28.98 20.76 19.58
CA ALA A 3 28.28 21.42 18.49
C ALA A 3 27.07 20.58 18.10
N THR A 4 25.88 20.95 18.57
CA THR A 4 24.63 20.48 17.99
C THR A 4 24.42 21.25 16.68
N SER A 5 24.47 20.53 15.55
CA SER A 5 24.25 21.11 14.21
C SER A 5 22.80 21.61 14.11
N PRO A 6 22.56 22.84 13.60
CA PRO A 6 21.20 23.41 13.46
C PRO A 6 20.29 22.58 12.53
N GLU A 7 20.85 21.72 11.67
CA GLU A 7 20.06 20.77 10.87
C GLU A 7 19.36 19.71 11.72
N ALA A 8 19.94 19.31 12.87
CA ALA A 8 19.36 18.29 13.74
C ALA A 8 18.11 18.79 14.49
N GLU A 9 18.08 20.07 14.87
CA GLU A 9 16.89 20.69 15.48
C GLU A 9 15.77 20.96 14.46
N GLN A 10 16.11 21.27 13.20
CA GLN A 10 15.14 21.40 12.12
C GLN A 10 14.51 20.07 11.71
N ILE A 11 15.28 18.99 11.69
CA ILE A 11 14.73 17.64 11.46
C ILE A 11 13.80 17.24 12.62
N ALA A 12 14.16 17.54 13.86
CA ALA A 12 13.32 17.25 15.03
C ALA A 12 11.99 18.05 15.03
N SER A 13 12.00 19.30 14.54
CA SER A 13 10.79 20.11 14.40
C SER A 13 9.90 19.70 13.21
N ASN A 14 10.49 19.21 12.11
CA ASN A 14 9.74 18.68 10.96
C ASN A 14 9.21 17.24 11.17
N LEU A 15 9.83 16.48 12.09
CA LEU A 15 9.38 15.15 12.53
C LEU A 15 8.35 15.23 13.67
N ALA A 16 7.95 16.43 14.09
CA ALA A 16 6.69 16.63 14.81
C ALA A 16 5.53 16.41 13.83
N ILE A 17 5.48 15.21 13.24
CA ILE A 17 4.24 14.62 12.77
C ILE A 17 3.38 14.62 14.02
N GLU A 18 2.24 15.30 13.95
CA GLU A 18 1.17 15.19 14.92
C GLU A 18 0.68 13.73 14.89
N GLU A 19 1.45 12.85 15.51
CA GLU A 19 1.00 11.53 15.90
C GLU A 19 0.03 11.78 17.06
N GLU A 20 -1.23 11.43 16.80
CA GLU A 20 -2.29 11.09 17.77
C GLU A 20 -3.49 12.06 17.84
N ASP A 21 -4.54 11.68 17.10
CA ASP A 21 -5.78 11.10 17.69
C ASP A 21 -7.14 11.59 17.12
N GLU A 22 -7.21 12.27 15.97
CA GLU A 22 -8.52 12.47 15.30
C GLU A 22 -8.91 11.29 14.38
N ASP A 23 -7.94 10.55 13.84
CA ASP A 23 -8.19 9.43 12.92
C ASP A 23 -8.58 8.10 13.59
N ARG A 24 -8.53 8.02 14.93
CA ARG A 24 -8.88 6.78 15.66
C ARG A 24 -10.35 6.70 16.06
N ASN A 25 -11.16 7.74 15.83
CA ASN A 25 -12.61 7.70 16.05
C ASN A 25 -13.42 7.47 14.76
N LEU A 26 -12.86 6.69 13.85
CA LEU A 26 -13.68 6.07 12.80
C LEU A 26 -14.39 4.89 13.47
N ASN A 27 -15.68 5.03 13.80
CA ASN A 27 -16.52 3.96 14.36
C ASN A 27 -16.79 2.81 13.35
N TYR A 28 -15.76 2.43 12.59
CA TYR A 28 -15.77 1.32 11.67
C TYR A 28 -15.68 0.03 12.46
N ASN A 29 -16.69 -0.81 12.31
CA ASN A 29 -16.68 -2.18 12.83
C ASN A 29 -16.44 -3.13 11.66
N PRO A 30 -15.31 -3.85 11.63
CA PRO A 30 -15.03 -4.78 10.54
C PRO A 30 -16.14 -5.83 10.44
N PRO A 31 -16.58 -6.19 9.23
CA PRO A 31 -17.65 -7.16 9.04
C PRO A 31 -17.21 -8.55 9.50
N ALA A 32 -18.18 -9.38 9.86
CA ALA A 32 -17.93 -10.79 10.11
C ALA A 32 -17.35 -11.46 8.85
N GLN A 33 -16.31 -12.26 9.04
CA GLN A 33 -15.70 -13.03 7.95
C GLN A 33 -16.70 -14.07 7.44
N LYS A 34 -16.95 -14.08 6.12
CA LYS A 34 -17.79 -15.07 5.44
C LYS A 34 -17.08 -15.59 4.20
N SER A 35 -17.23 -16.87 3.92
CA SER A 35 -16.70 -17.45 2.69
C SER A 35 -17.57 -17.09 1.48
N LEU A 36 -17.00 -17.16 0.28
CA LEU A 36 -17.75 -16.92 -0.95
C LEU A 36 -18.89 -17.91 -1.17
N GLN A 37 -18.72 -19.15 -0.72
CA GLN A 37 -19.76 -20.19 -0.79
C GLN A 37 -20.93 -19.83 0.12
N GLU A 38 -20.66 -19.44 1.37
CA GLU A 38 -21.70 -18.95 2.29
C GLU A 38 -22.47 -17.77 1.71
N ILE A 39 -21.77 -16.78 1.13
CA ILE A 39 -22.41 -15.60 0.53
C ILE A 39 -23.31 -16.00 -0.66
N GLN A 40 -22.91 -17.00 -1.45
CA GLN A 40 -23.72 -17.50 -2.55
C GLN A 40 -24.99 -18.21 -2.07
N GLU A 41 -24.91 -18.98 -0.99
CA GLU A 41 -26.01 -19.77 -0.43
C GLU A 41 -27.07 -18.94 0.31
N MET A 42 -26.70 -17.77 0.86
CA MET A 42 -27.65 -16.84 1.48
C MET A 42 -28.69 -16.35 0.47
N ASP A 43 -29.98 -16.31 0.82
CA ASP A 43 -31.04 -15.70 -0.03
C ASP A 43 -31.08 -16.25 -1.47
N LYS A 44 -30.81 -17.56 -1.64
CA LYS A 44 -30.73 -18.23 -2.94
C LYS A 44 -32.07 -18.24 -3.71
N ASP A 45 -33.16 -18.05 -2.99
CA ASP A 45 -34.53 -17.96 -3.48
C ASP A 45 -34.91 -16.55 -3.92
N ASP A 46 -34.10 -15.54 -3.62
CA ASP A 46 -34.29 -14.17 -4.09
C ASP A 46 -33.55 -13.93 -5.43
N GLU A 47 -34.33 -13.88 -6.52
CA GLU A 47 -33.80 -13.68 -7.88
C GLU A 47 -33.00 -12.37 -8.01
N SER A 48 -33.39 -11.31 -7.28
CA SER A 48 -32.71 -10.01 -7.33
C SER A 48 -31.34 -10.08 -6.68
N LEU A 49 -31.23 -10.75 -5.52
CA LEU A 49 -29.98 -10.92 -4.80
C LEU A 49 -29.04 -11.92 -5.49
N VAL A 50 -29.58 -12.93 -6.16
CA VAL A 50 -28.79 -13.81 -7.03
C VAL A 50 -28.14 -13.01 -8.16
N LYS A 51 -28.90 -12.17 -8.88
CA LYS A 51 -28.35 -11.32 -9.95
C LYS A 51 -27.33 -10.32 -9.43
N TYR A 52 -27.58 -9.72 -8.26
CA TYR A 52 -26.66 -8.81 -7.60
C TYR A 52 -25.31 -9.49 -7.30
N LYS A 53 -25.35 -10.66 -6.64
CA LYS A 53 -24.14 -11.43 -6.31
C LYS A 53 -23.38 -11.90 -7.55
N GLN A 54 -24.08 -12.33 -8.60
CA GLN A 54 -23.45 -12.72 -9.86
C GLN A 54 -22.72 -11.55 -10.54
N THR A 55 -23.28 -10.34 -10.44
CA THR A 55 -22.68 -9.12 -11.02
C THR A 55 -21.39 -8.74 -10.30
N LEU A 56 -21.33 -8.88 -8.98
CA LEU A 56 -20.16 -8.47 -8.18
C LEU A 56 -19.07 -9.54 -8.07
N LEU A 57 -19.44 -10.82 -7.98
CA LEU A 57 -18.52 -11.91 -7.63
C LEU A 57 -17.98 -12.68 -8.84
N ALA A 58 -17.88 -12.05 -10.03
CA ALA A 58 -17.49 -12.64 -11.32
C ALA A 58 -16.56 -13.88 -11.21
N SER A 59 -16.83 -14.93 -11.99
CA SER A 59 -16.25 -16.30 -11.85
C SER A 59 -14.79 -16.34 -11.38
N LEU A 60 -14.62 -16.82 -10.14
CA LEU A 60 -13.34 -16.75 -9.44
C LEU A 60 -12.48 -17.98 -9.72
N ARG A 61 -11.31 -17.76 -10.34
CA ARG A 61 -10.19 -18.71 -10.30
C ARG A 61 -9.42 -18.47 -8.99
N LYS A 62 -8.73 -19.48 -8.44
CA LYS A 62 -8.04 -19.40 -7.13
C LYS A 62 -6.53 -19.11 -7.22
N PRO A 63 -6.09 -17.83 -7.30
CA PRO A 63 -4.76 -17.37 -6.88
C PRO A 63 -4.80 -16.92 -5.39
N PRO A 64 -3.67 -16.47 -4.77
CA PRO A 64 -3.70 -15.79 -3.46
C PRO A 64 -4.74 -14.65 -3.41
N ASN A 65 -5.39 -14.46 -2.26
CA ASN A 65 -6.49 -13.50 -2.07
C ASN A 65 -6.14 -12.09 -2.56
N VAL A 66 -4.92 -11.65 -2.29
CA VAL A 66 -4.37 -10.37 -2.76
C VAL A 66 -2.92 -10.61 -3.14
N ARG A 67 -2.50 -10.10 -4.30
CA ARG A 67 -1.09 -10.00 -4.69
C ARG A 67 -0.86 -8.64 -5.29
N VAL A 68 -0.07 -7.82 -4.61
CA VAL A 68 0.35 -6.52 -5.13
C VAL A 68 1.41 -6.75 -6.19
N THR A 69 1.25 -6.14 -7.36
CA THR A 69 2.14 -6.37 -8.51
C THR A 69 2.97 -5.16 -8.87
N ARG A 70 2.46 -3.95 -8.62
CA ARG A 70 3.14 -2.72 -9.01
C ARG A 70 2.68 -1.53 -8.16
N LEU A 71 3.60 -0.64 -7.87
CA LEU A 71 3.31 0.72 -7.38
C LEU A 71 3.77 1.72 -8.44
N ILE A 72 2.93 2.70 -8.78
CA ILE A 72 3.24 3.75 -9.76
C ILE A 72 2.95 5.09 -9.10
N LEU A 73 3.89 6.04 -9.21
CA LEU A 73 3.63 7.44 -8.91
C LEU A 73 3.20 8.13 -10.20
N LEU A 74 1.95 8.59 -10.23
CA LEU A 74 1.42 9.40 -11.34
C LEU A 74 1.85 10.85 -11.11
N CYS A 75 2.69 11.36 -12.01
CA CYS A 75 3.20 12.73 -11.99
C CYS A 75 3.37 13.21 -13.43
N ASP A 76 2.64 14.26 -13.81
CA ASP A 76 2.63 14.77 -15.19
C ASP A 76 3.94 15.50 -15.56
N ASP A 77 4.65 16.03 -14.56
CA ASP A 77 5.93 16.73 -14.73
C ASP A 77 7.14 15.77 -14.75
N ALA A 78 6.91 14.48 -14.50
CA ALA A 78 7.99 13.49 -14.53
C ALA A 78 8.34 13.16 -16.00
N PRO A 79 9.64 13.22 -16.38
CA PRO A 79 10.06 12.93 -17.75
C PRO A 79 9.81 11.46 -18.13
N GLU A 80 9.81 10.56 -17.14
CA GLU A 80 9.48 9.15 -17.32
C GLU A 80 8.60 8.64 -16.16
N PRO A 81 7.75 7.62 -16.39
CA PRO A 81 6.92 7.04 -15.35
C PRO A 81 7.73 6.43 -14.20
N ILE A 82 7.45 6.87 -12.98
CA ILE A 82 8.09 6.34 -11.78
C ILE A 82 7.31 5.10 -11.33
N THR A 83 7.88 3.91 -11.56
CA THR A 83 7.22 2.62 -11.27
C THR A 83 8.10 1.69 -10.44
N MET A 84 7.47 0.84 -9.63
CA MET A 84 8.09 -0.18 -8.80
C MET A 84 7.36 -1.52 -9.03
N ASP A 85 8.09 -2.53 -9.50
CA ASP A 85 7.59 -3.91 -9.64
C ASP A 85 7.69 -4.65 -8.29
N LEU A 86 6.57 -5.24 -7.85
CA LEU A 86 6.43 -5.92 -6.56
C LEU A 86 6.26 -7.44 -6.72
N THR A 87 6.42 -7.97 -7.93
CA THR A 87 6.29 -9.41 -8.21
C THR A 87 7.59 -10.21 -8.02
N GLY A 88 8.74 -9.54 -7.88
CA GLY A 88 10.07 -10.14 -7.68
C GLY A 88 10.53 -10.23 -6.20
N THR A 89 11.75 -10.74 -5.98
CA THR A 89 12.42 -10.76 -4.65
C THR A 89 12.53 -9.35 -4.07
N PRO A 90 12.44 -9.15 -2.74
CA PRO A 90 12.58 -7.82 -2.15
C PRO A 90 13.99 -7.29 -2.45
N VAL A 91 14.09 -6.37 -3.40
CA VAL A 91 15.30 -5.57 -3.60
C VAL A 91 15.37 -4.66 -2.39
N LEU A 92 16.42 -4.81 -1.57
CA LEU A 92 16.65 -3.96 -0.41
C LEU A 92 16.83 -2.51 -0.92
N LEU A 93 15.76 -1.70 -0.82
CA LEU A 93 15.81 -0.29 -1.16
C LEU A 93 16.43 0.45 0.02
N ILE A 94 17.74 0.68 -0.05
CA ILE A 94 18.42 1.60 0.87
C ILE A 94 18.23 3.01 0.32
N PHE A 95 17.36 3.80 0.95
CA PHE A 95 17.30 5.24 0.70
C PHE A 95 18.50 5.90 1.40
N SER A 96 19.63 6.02 0.70
CA SER A 96 20.73 6.86 1.18
C SER A 96 20.34 8.32 1.02
N SER A 97 19.92 8.95 2.12
CA SER A 97 19.73 10.40 2.21
C SER A 97 21.09 11.09 2.09
N LEU A 98 21.41 11.54 0.88
CA LEU A 98 22.48 12.51 0.62
C LEU A 98 21.83 13.65 -0.14
N GLY A 99 21.28 14.63 0.60
CA GLY A 99 20.87 15.95 0.09
C GLY A 99 19.91 15.93 -1.11
N TRP A 100 18.61 16.04 -0.83
CA TRP A 100 17.54 16.41 -1.79
C TRP A 100 17.66 15.82 -3.21
N ASN A 101 18.02 14.55 -3.35
CA ASN A 101 17.76 13.76 -4.55
C ASN A 101 17.64 12.30 -4.12
N VAL A 102 16.51 11.65 -4.37
CA VAL A 102 16.39 10.20 -4.18
C VAL A 102 17.24 9.53 -5.25
N VAL A 103 18.48 9.15 -4.91
CA VAL A 103 19.33 8.34 -5.80
C VAL A 103 19.04 6.87 -5.51
N VAL A 104 18.40 6.19 -6.46
CA VAL A 104 18.20 4.74 -6.41
C VAL A 104 19.51 4.06 -6.87
N VAL A 105 20.28 3.50 -5.94
CA VAL A 105 21.54 2.80 -6.25
C VAL A 105 21.29 1.28 -6.28
N PHE A 106 21.44 0.66 -7.45
CA PHE A 106 21.39 -0.80 -7.61
C PHE A 106 22.80 -1.39 -7.43
N PHE A 107 23.03 -2.16 -6.35
CA PHE A 107 24.20 -3.04 -6.28
C PHE A 107 23.81 -4.43 -6.79
N GLY A 108 24.23 -4.76 -8.00
CA GLY A 108 24.25 -6.15 -8.47
C GLY A 108 25.29 -6.93 -7.67
N SER A 109 24.85 -7.85 -6.81
CA SER A 109 25.76 -8.78 -6.15
C SER A 109 26.25 -9.81 -7.16
N MET A 110 27.56 -9.82 -7.39
CA MET A 110 28.28 -10.92 -8.03
C MET A 110 28.60 -11.93 -6.94
N ILE A 111 27.89 -13.07 -6.94
CA ILE A 111 28.29 -14.42 -6.49
C ILE A 111 27.27 -15.40 -7.06
#